data_AF-A0A845ZVV9-F1
#
_entry.id   AF-A0A845ZVV9-F1
#
_cell.length_a   1.000
_cell.length_b   1.000
_cell.length_c   1.000
_cell.angle_alpha   90.00
_cell.angle_beta   90.00
_cell.angle_gamma   90.00
#
_symmetry.space_group_name_H-M   'P 1'
#
loop_
_entity.id
_entity.type
_entity.pdbx_description
1 polymer ?
#
loop_
_entity_poly.entity_id
_entity_poly.type
_entity_poly.pdbx_seq_one_letter_code
_entity_poly.pdbx_strand_id
1 'polypeptide(L)'
;QIPRMIDREIQRGRMGVLFYRKHPTWEVRMMIQMTWLHRLLWGILSLGGRLNERTMAPFLQWLIDRGKSQLALEIARIFLNWYNVQGVYAAERDMEG
;
A
#
# COMPACT_ATOMS: atom_id res chain seq x y z
N GLN A 1 -7.77 1.98 14.77
CA GLN A 1 -7.78 0.77 13.89
C GLN A 1 -6.90 0.98 12.65
N ILE A 2 -7.02 2.12 11.95
CA ILE A 2 -6.26 2.41 10.71
C ILE A 2 -4.72 2.31 10.86
N PRO A 3 -4.06 2.78 11.95
CA PRO A 3 -2.60 2.64 12.08
C PRO A 3 -2.10 1.19 11.98
N ARG A 4 -2.81 0.25 12.62
CA ARG A 4 -2.47 -1.19 12.54
C ARG A 4 -2.64 -1.75 11.13
N MET A 5 -3.57 -1.22 10.34
CA MET A 5 -3.76 -1.65 8.95
C MET A 5 -2.60 -1.15 8.08
N ILE A 6 -2.14 0.08 8.30
CA ILE A 6 -0.96 0.64 7.62
C ILE A 6 0.28 -0.19 7.94
N ASP A 7 0.54 -0.45 9.22
CA ASP A 7 1.69 -1.26 9.64
C ASP A 7 1.66 -2.64 8.99
N ARG A 8 0.48 -3.29 8.94
CA ARG A 8 0.31 -4.58 8.25
C ARG A 8 0.65 -4.50 6.76
N GLU A 9 0.24 -3.45 6.07
CA GLU A 9 0.50 -3.27 4.63
C GLU A 9 1.98 -2.99 4.34
N ILE A 10 2.64 -2.21 5.20
CA ILE A 10 4.10 -2.01 5.14
C ILE A 10 4.81 -3.35 5.34
N GLN A 11 4.45 -4.10 6.38
CA GLN A 11 5.05 -5.41 6.65
C GLN A 11 4.76 -6.42 5.53
N ARG A 12 3.56 -6.41 4.94
CA ARG A 12 3.22 -7.20 3.75
C ARG A 12 4.20 -6.89 2.61
N GLY A 13 4.56 -5.63 2.42
CA GLY A 13 5.52 -5.20 1.40
C GLY A 13 6.91 -5.77 1.65
N ARG A 14 7.42 -5.63 2.88
CA ARG A 14 8.72 -6.18 3.29
C ARG A 14 8.77 -7.70 3.16
N MET A 15 7.73 -8.39 3.62
CA MET A 15 7.61 -9.85 3.48
C MET A 15 7.51 -10.28 2.02
N GLY A 16 6.87 -9.47 1.17
CA GLY A 16 6.83 -9.68 -0.28
C GLY A 16 8.22 -9.73 -0.90
N VAL A 17 9.11 -8.81 -0.53
CA VAL A 17 10.51 -8.81 -1.01
C VAL A 17 11.25 -10.07 -0.58
N LEU A 18 11.10 -10.50 0.68
CA LEU A 18 11.67 -11.75 1.17
C LEU A 18 11.15 -12.96 0.37
N PHE A 19 9.86 -12.96 0.00
CA PHE A 19 9.27 -14.01 -0.81
C PHE A 19 9.80 -13.99 -2.26
N TYR A 20 9.92 -12.81 -2.87
CA TYR A 20 10.51 -12.66 -4.20
C TYR A 20 11.96 -13.17 -4.27
N ARG A 21 12.77 -12.91 -3.23
CA ARG A 21 14.14 -13.46 -3.17
C ARG A 21 14.19 -14.98 -3.19
N LYS A 22 13.19 -15.65 -2.62
CA LYS A 22 13.06 -17.11 -2.66
C LYS A 22 12.51 -17.61 -4.01
N HIS A 23 11.70 -16.80 -4.67
CA HIS A 23 11.02 -17.13 -5.93
C HIS A 23 11.10 -15.95 -6.92
N PRO A 24 12.25 -15.73 -7.58
CA PRO A 24 12.51 -14.51 -8.36
C PRO A 24 11.87 -14.56 -9.76
N THR A 25 10.56 -14.75 -9.83
CA THR A 25 9.80 -14.79 -11.09
C THR A 25 9.10 -13.45 -11.36
N TRP A 26 8.78 -13.20 -12.63
CA TRP A 26 8.07 -11.99 -13.02
C TRP A 26 6.67 -11.91 -12.40
N GLU A 27 5.97 -13.04 -12.31
CA GLU A 27 4.64 -13.10 -11.68
C GLU A 27 4.72 -12.70 -10.21
N VAL A 28 5.73 -13.18 -9.47
CA VAL A 28 5.93 -12.79 -8.08
C VAL A 28 6.25 -11.31 -7.97
N ARG A 29 7.12 -10.78 -8.85
CA ARG A 29 7.46 -9.34 -8.89
C ARG A 29 6.22 -8.46 -9.08
N MET A 30 5.32 -8.86 -9.98
CA MET A 30 4.04 -8.18 -10.21
C MET A 30 3.10 -8.32 -9.01
N MET A 31 2.97 -9.53 -8.46
CA MET A 31 2.12 -9.83 -7.29
C MET A 31 2.48 -8.97 -6.07
N ILE A 32 3.77 -8.81 -5.79
CA ILE A 32 4.25 -8.00 -4.65
C ILE A 32 4.33 -6.51 -4.98
N GLN A 33 3.95 -6.09 -6.19
CA GLN A 33 3.98 -4.69 -6.64
C GLN A 33 5.39 -4.06 -6.68
N MET A 34 6.43 -4.86 -6.89
CA MET A 34 7.84 -4.42 -6.98
C MET A 34 8.23 -3.98 -8.39
N THR A 35 7.33 -3.28 -9.08
CA THR A 35 7.62 -2.68 -10.38
C THR A 35 7.42 -1.17 -10.33
N TRP A 36 8.16 -0.45 -11.17
CA TRP A 36 8.06 1.00 -11.23
C TRP A 36 6.65 1.46 -11.64
N LEU A 37 5.92 0.64 -12.41
CA LEU A 37 4.53 0.88 -12.79
C LEU A 37 3.64 1.00 -11.54
N HIS A 38 3.77 0.10 -10.56
CA HIS A 38 2.99 0.16 -9.32
C HIS A 38 3.35 1.39 -8.49
N ARG A 39 4.64 1.74 -8.43
CA ARG A 39 5.09 2.97 -7.77
C ARG A 39 4.47 4.22 -8.41
N LEU A 40 4.41 4.26 -9.74
CA LEU A 40 3.76 5.36 -10.45
C LEU A 40 2.24 5.37 -10.23
N LEU A 41 1.58 4.22 -10.40
CA LEU A 41 0.14 4.07 -10.24
C LEU A 41 -0.32 4.50 -8.85
N TRP A 42 0.22 3.88 -7.80
CA TRP A 42 -0.20 4.19 -6.43
C TRP A 42 0.33 5.55 -5.96
N GLY A 43 1.47 5.99 -6.49
CA GLY A 43 1.96 7.35 -6.29
C GLY A 43 0.99 8.40 -6.83
N ILE A 44 0.48 8.23 -8.05
CA ILE A 44 -0.49 9.16 -8.64
C ILE A 44 -1.83 9.09 -7.88
N LEU A 45 -2.38 7.89 -7.67
CA LEU A 45 -3.68 7.72 -7.03
C LEU A 45 -3.69 8.22 -5.58
N SER A 46 -2.55 8.17 -4.88
CA SER A 46 -2.41 8.73 -3.52
C SER A 46 -1.93 10.19 -3.51
N LEU A 47 -1.73 10.81 -4.67
CA LEU A 47 -1.12 12.14 -4.82
C LEU A 47 0.24 12.26 -4.08
N GLY A 48 1.06 11.21 -4.20
CA GLY A 48 2.36 11.08 -3.55
C GLY A 48 2.26 10.84 -2.03
N GLY A 49 1.13 10.32 -1.55
CA GLY A 49 0.83 10.14 -0.12
C GLY A 49 0.13 11.34 0.53
N ARG A 50 -0.27 12.37 -0.23
CA ARG A 50 -1.14 13.44 0.30
C ARG A 50 -2.53 12.92 0.64
N LEU A 51 -3.05 11.97 -0.14
CA LEU A 51 -4.22 11.18 0.24
C LEU A 51 -3.74 10.04 1.14
N ASN A 52 -4.05 10.14 2.43
CA ASN A 52 -3.62 9.20 3.46
C ASN A 52 -4.70 9.09 4.55
N GLU A 53 -4.44 8.30 5.58
CA GLU A 53 -5.38 8.07 6.67
C GLU A 53 -5.78 9.34 7.41
N ARG A 54 -4.90 10.33 7.50
CA ARG A 54 -5.15 11.58 8.23
C ARG A 54 -6.00 12.53 7.41
N THR A 55 -5.63 12.73 6.14
CA THR A 55 -6.33 13.65 5.24
C THR A 55 -7.68 13.11 4.79
N MET A 56 -7.82 11.79 4.70
CA MET A 56 -9.05 11.13 4.27
C MET A 56 -9.97 10.73 5.43
N ALA A 57 -9.51 10.76 6.69
CA ALA A 57 -10.32 10.35 7.85
C ALA A 57 -11.73 10.96 7.89
N PRO A 58 -11.93 12.28 7.72
CA PRO A 58 -13.26 12.88 7.81
C PRO A 58 -14.20 12.36 6.71
N PHE A 59 -13.67 12.23 5.49
CA PHE A 59 -14.43 11.77 4.34
C PHE A 59 -14.77 10.27 4.43
N LEU A 60 -13.83 9.44 4.87
CA LEU A 60 -14.07 8.02 5.09
C LEU A 60 -15.09 7.79 6.21
N GLN A 61 -15.00 8.55 7.31
CA GLN A 61 -15.98 8.47 8.38
C GLN A 61 -17.37 8.88 7.89
N TRP A 62 -17.47 9.96 7.12
CA TRP A 62 -18.74 10.38 6.51
C TRP A 62 -19.35 9.29 5.61
N LEU A 63 -18.55 8.54 4.85
CA LEU A 63 -19.04 7.40 4.06
C LEU A 63 -19.57 6.27 4.95
N ILE A 64 -18.85 5.95 6.03
CA ILE A 64 -19.25 4.93 6.99
C ILE A 64 -20.58 5.30 7.65
N ASP A 65 -20.73 6.55 8.07
CA ASP A 65 -21.94 7.05 8.73
C ASP A 65 -23.17 7.02 7.80
N ARG A 66 -22.94 7.02 6.47
CA ARG A 66 -23.97 6.85 5.43
C ARG A 66 -24.23 5.39 5.05
N GLY A 67 -23.64 4.42 5.76
CA GLY A 67 -23.76 2.99 5.47
C GLY A 67 -22.91 2.51 4.28
N LYS A 68 -21.98 3.33 3.77
CA LYS A 68 -21.13 3.01 2.61
C LYS A 68 -19.74 2.51 3.02
N SER A 69 -19.67 1.64 4.03
CA SER A 69 -18.42 1.14 4.59
C SER A 69 -17.52 0.42 3.58
N GLN A 70 -18.11 -0.32 2.63
CA GLN A 70 -17.36 -1.00 1.57
C GLN A 70 -16.64 0.01 0.66
N LEU A 71 -17.34 1.08 0.26
CA LEU A 71 -16.75 2.14 -0.56
C LEU A 71 -15.63 2.86 0.19
N ALA A 72 -15.82 3.12 1.50
CA ALA A 72 -14.77 3.69 2.34
C ALA A 72 -13.53 2.79 2.36
N LEU A 73 -13.71 1.46 2.45
CA LEU A 73 -12.60 0.51 2.41
C LEU A 73 -11.89 0.52 1.05
N GLU A 74 -12.62 0.58 -0.06
CA GLU A 74 -12.04 0.63 -1.41
C GLU A 74 -11.22 1.90 -1.63
N ILE A 75 -11.69 3.04 -1.15
CA ILE A 75 -10.92 4.29 -1.17
C ILE A 75 -9.69 4.17 -0.26
N ALA A 76 -9.83 3.57 0.92
CA ALA A 76 -8.70 3.35 1.81
C ALA A 76 -7.62 2.46 1.21
N ARG A 77 -7.99 1.47 0.38
CA ARG A 77 -7.05 0.58 -0.33
C ARG A 77 -6.07 1.35 -1.22
N ILE A 78 -6.41 2.54 -1.70
CA ILE A 78 -5.51 3.36 -2.52
C ILE A 78 -4.26 3.73 -1.72
N PHE A 79 -4.42 4.38 -0.56
CA PHE A 79 -3.27 4.77 0.24
C PHE A 79 -2.66 3.60 1.01
N LEU A 80 -3.44 2.55 1.32
CA LEU A 80 -2.90 1.31 1.88
C LEU A 80 -1.95 0.59 0.90
N ASN A 81 -2.29 0.51 -0.39
CA ASN A 81 -1.37 -0.03 -1.40
C ASN A 81 -0.14 0.88 -1.59
N TRP A 82 -0.29 2.20 -1.44
CA TRP A 82 0.86 3.09 -1.43
C TRP A 82 1.84 2.74 -0.30
N TYR A 83 1.34 2.54 0.92
CA TYR A 83 2.16 2.09 2.05
C TYR A 83 2.81 0.72 1.80
N ASN A 84 2.09 -0.22 1.17
CA ASN A 84 2.65 -1.51 0.78
C ASN A 84 3.84 -1.35 -0.18
N VAL A 85 3.69 -0.55 -1.24
CA VAL A 85 4.77 -0.25 -2.19
C VAL A 85 5.95 0.42 -1.48
N GLN A 86 5.72 1.36 -0.58
CA GLN A 86 6.80 1.95 0.22
C GLN A 86 7.55 0.88 1.03
N GLY A 87 6.84 -0.06 1.64
CA GLY A 87 7.42 -1.20 2.35
C GLY A 87 8.28 -2.10 1.46
N VAL A 88 7.83 -2.37 0.23
CA VAL A 88 8.59 -3.13 -0.77
C VAL A 88 9.91 -2.44 -1.10
N TYR A 89 9.87 -1.18 -1.55
CA TYR A 89 11.08 -0.47 -1.94
C TYR A 89 12.00 -0.15 -0.76
N ALA A 90 11.47 -0.03 0.47
CA ALA A 90 12.29 0.09 1.66
C ALA A 90 13.07 -1.21 1.94
N ALA A 91 12.39 -2.36 1.91
CA ALA A 91 13.05 -3.65 2.12
C ALA A 91 14.03 -4.02 0.99
N GLU A 92 13.73 -3.66 -0.26
CA GLU A 92 14.66 -3.83 -1.38
C GLU A 92 15.97 -3.07 -1.12
N ARG A 93 15.89 -1.77 -0.78
CA ARG A 93 17.07 -0.96 -0.44
C ARG A 93 17.84 -1.47 0.78
N ASP A 94 17.13 -1.90 1.82
CA ASP A 94 17.75 -2.44 3.05
C ASP A 94 18.57 -3.72 2.78
N MET A 95 18.31 -4.43 1.68
CA MET A 95 19.02 -5.67 1.32
C MET A 95 20.14 -5.46 0.29
N GLU A 96 20.12 -4.33 -0.42
CA GLU A 96 21.14 -3.95 -1.41
C GLU A 96 22.31 -3.18 -0.76
N GLY A 97 22.09 -2.56 0.40
CA GLY A 97 23.12 -1.91 1.22
C GLY A 97 23.78 -2.87 2.22
#